data_AF-A0A6M1NVF8-F1
#
_entry.id   AF-A0A6M1NVF8-F1
#
_cell.length_a   1.000
_cell.length_b   1.000
_cell.length_c   1.000
_cell.angle_alpha   90.00
_cell.angle_beta   90.00
_cell.angle_gamma   90.00
#
_symmetry.space_group_name_H-M   'P 1'
#
loop_
_entity.id
_entity.type
_entity.pdbx_description
1 polymer ?
#
loop_
_entity_poly.entity_id
_entity_poly.type
_entity_poly.pdbx_seq_one_letter_code
_entity_poly.pdbx_strand_id
1 'polypeptide(L)'
;MADTFFRAGYIESWGRGIEKMLTAFQEAGLPEPIFEESWGGVMVTLLKDIYTEVHLRTLDINERQIRAILFIKEHGSITNTAYQKLNNLGKTFSTTELIDLSEKQLIEKVGTTSRGTRYVLKGRNGHK
;
A
#
# COMPACT_ATOMS: atom_id res chain seq x y z
N MET A 1 20.05 32.96 2.50
CA MET A 1 19.92 31.59 3.07
C MET A 1 19.76 30.54 1.98
N ALA A 2 18.79 30.64 1.07
CA ALA A 2 18.66 29.70 -0.05
C ALA A 2 19.91 29.61 -0.95
N ASP A 3 20.58 30.72 -1.25
CA ASP A 3 21.82 30.75 -2.07
C ASP A 3 22.95 29.89 -1.47
N THR A 4 23.09 29.85 -0.13
CA THR A 4 24.09 29.03 0.55
C THR A 4 23.79 27.54 0.39
N PHE A 5 22.53 27.12 0.54
CA PHE A 5 22.11 25.73 0.33
C PHE A 5 22.20 25.32 -1.14
N PHE A 6 21.92 26.23 -2.07
CA PHE A 6 22.08 25.98 -3.51
C PHE A 6 23.56 25.78 -3.87
N ARG A 7 24.45 26.66 -3.40
CA ARG A 7 25.91 26.54 -3.61
C ARG A 7 26.51 25.31 -2.94
N ALA A 8 25.95 24.87 -1.82
CA ALA A 8 26.31 23.62 -1.16
C ALA A 8 25.72 22.36 -1.86
N GLY A 9 24.87 22.53 -2.88
CA GLY A 9 24.25 21.44 -3.63
C GLY A 9 23.08 20.76 -2.91
N TYR A 10 22.56 21.34 -1.82
CA TYR A 10 21.45 20.76 -1.04
C TYR A 10 20.06 21.04 -1.61
N ILE A 11 19.91 22.15 -2.33
CA ILE A 11 18.65 22.53 -2.97
C ILE A 11 18.90 22.94 -4.42
N GLU A 12 17.86 22.86 -5.24
CA GLU A 12 17.89 23.32 -6.63
C GLU A 12 17.45 24.77 -6.73
N SER A 13 17.96 25.50 -7.71
CA SER A 13 17.58 26.90 -7.96
C SER A 13 16.24 27.04 -8.67
N TRP A 14 15.69 25.94 -9.20
CA TRP A 14 14.42 25.88 -9.95
C TRP A 14 13.49 24.88 -9.27
N GLY A 15 12.22 25.24 -9.05
CA GLY A 15 11.23 24.56 -8.21
C GLY A 15 10.75 23.18 -8.68
N ARG A 16 11.67 22.28 -9.05
CA ARG A 16 11.40 20.91 -9.52
C ARG A 16 11.43 19.86 -8.40
N GLY A 17 11.64 20.29 -7.16
CA GLY A 17 11.79 19.38 -6.02
C GLY A 17 10.57 18.49 -5.79
N ILE A 18 9.36 19.03 -5.96
CA ILE A 18 8.11 18.27 -5.81
C ILE A 18 7.98 17.23 -6.93
N GLU A 19 8.19 17.64 -8.18
CA GLU A 19 8.14 16.73 -9.33
C GLU A 19 9.11 15.55 -9.17
N LYS A 20 10.36 15.84 -8.77
CA LYS A 20 11.37 14.79 -8.49
C LYS A 20 10.97 13.86 -7.35
N MET A 21 10.34 14.40 -6.31
CA MET A 21 9.82 13.60 -5.21
C MET A 21 8.72 12.65 -5.71
N LEU A 22 7.76 13.16 -6.50
CA LEU A 22 6.69 12.34 -7.07
C LEU A 22 7.24 11.23 -7.98
N THR A 23 8.19 11.57 -8.88
CA THR A 23 8.85 10.57 -9.74
C THR A 23 9.56 9.50 -8.91
N ALA A 24 10.31 9.89 -7.87
CA ALA A 24 11.02 8.93 -7.02
C ALA A 24 10.07 7.99 -6.25
N PHE A 25 8.91 8.49 -5.79
CA PHE A 25 7.89 7.67 -5.15
C PHE A 25 7.27 6.68 -6.14
N GLN A 26 6.96 7.14 -7.36
CA GLN A 26 6.45 6.29 -8.43
C GLN A 26 7.45 5.18 -8.82
N GLU A 27 8.73 5.53 -9.01
CA GLU A 27 9.79 4.57 -9.31
C GLU A 27 10.00 3.55 -8.18
N ALA A 28 9.87 3.99 -6.92
CA ALA A 28 9.95 3.12 -5.75
C ALA A 28 8.68 2.27 -5.51
N GLY A 29 7.61 2.45 -6.31
CA GLY A 29 6.33 1.80 -6.10
C GLY A 29 5.62 2.20 -4.80
N LEU A 30 5.95 3.39 -4.28
CA LEU A 30 5.35 3.97 -3.09
C LEU A 30 4.15 4.85 -3.47
N PRO A 31 3.14 4.95 -2.59
CA PRO A 31 1.99 5.81 -2.85
C PRO A 31 2.39 7.28 -2.77
N GLU A 32 1.79 8.11 -3.62
CA GLU A 32 2.11 9.53 -3.70
C GLU A 32 1.95 10.25 -2.34
N PRO A 33 2.84 11.20 -2.01
CA PRO A 33 2.69 12.05 -0.83
C PRO A 33 1.38 12.83 -0.83
N ILE A 34 0.76 12.96 0.35
CA ILE A 34 -0.45 13.76 0.52
C ILE A 34 -0.03 15.18 0.88
N PHE A 35 -0.48 16.16 0.10
CA PHE A 35 -0.25 17.58 0.34
C PHE A 35 -1.55 18.23 0.82
N GLU A 36 -1.53 18.85 1.99
CA GLU A 36 -2.69 19.55 2.55
C GLU A 36 -2.30 20.87 3.21
N GLU A 37 -3.17 21.87 3.11
CA GLU A 37 -3.00 23.12 3.85
C GLU A 37 -3.48 22.90 5.29
N SER A 38 -2.59 23.10 6.25
CA SER A 38 -2.87 22.88 7.67
C SER A 38 -2.10 23.89 8.51
N TRP A 39 -2.77 24.46 9.53
CA TRP A 39 -2.16 25.41 10.47
C TRP A 39 -1.45 26.61 9.82
N GLY A 40 -1.94 27.10 8.66
CA GLY A 40 -1.35 28.21 7.93
C GLY A 40 -0.04 27.86 7.20
N GLY A 41 0.23 26.57 7.00
CA GLY A 41 1.34 26.06 6.20
C GLY A 41 0.93 24.87 5.33
N VAL A 42 1.92 24.26 4.68
CA VAL A 42 1.74 23.04 3.89
C VAL A 42 2.22 21.86 4.72
N MET A 43 1.35 20.89 4.95
CA MET A 43 1.69 19.59 5.52
C MET A 43 1.87 18.58 4.38
N VAL A 44 2.96 17.82 4.46
CA VAL A 44 3.28 16.75 3.49
C VAL A 44 3.38 15.44 4.24
N THR A 45 2.49 14.50 3.94
CA THR A 45 2.47 13.17 4.54
C THR A 45 3.11 12.17 3.60
N LEU A 46 4.28 11.65 3.99
CA LEU A 46 5.00 10.61 3.26
C LEU A 46 4.54 9.22 3.74
N LEU A 47 3.90 8.47 2.86
CA LEU A 47 3.36 7.15 3.15
C LEU A 47 4.44 6.07 2.92
N LYS A 48 4.67 5.23 3.94
CA LYS A 48 5.72 4.20 3.91
C LYS A 48 5.37 2.96 3.09
N ASP A 49 4.08 2.72 2.84
CA ASP A 49 3.60 1.59 2.04
C ASP A 49 2.21 1.87 1.45
N ILE A 50 1.86 1.14 0.40
CA ILE A 50 0.54 1.15 -0.27
C ILE A 50 -0.58 0.52 0.58
N TYR A 51 -0.26 -0.05 1.74
CA TYR A 51 -1.20 -0.76 2.60
C TYR A 51 -1.57 0.05 3.84
N THR A 52 -1.69 1.37 3.66
CA THR A 52 -2.25 2.28 4.66
C THR A 52 -3.75 2.38 4.47
N GLU A 53 -4.51 2.47 5.57
CA GLU A 53 -5.97 2.52 5.50
C GLU A 53 -6.47 3.68 4.62
N VAL A 54 -5.79 4.82 4.67
CA VAL A 54 -6.10 5.98 3.83
C VAL A 54 -5.97 5.64 2.35
N HIS A 55 -4.87 5.01 1.93
CA HIS A 55 -4.68 4.61 0.53
C HIS A 55 -5.64 3.49 0.12
N LEU A 56 -5.85 2.50 0.98
CA LEU A 56 -6.79 1.40 0.70
C LEU A 56 -8.24 1.89 0.53
N ARG A 57 -8.65 2.95 1.24
CA ARG A 57 -9.96 3.59 1.06
C ARG A 57 -10.08 4.37 -0.26
N THR A 58 -8.96 4.76 -0.87
CA THR A 58 -8.98 5.36 -2.23
C THR A 58 -9.10 4.31 -3.34
N LEU A 59 -8.87 3.03 -3.03
CA LEU A 59 -9.04 1.93 -3.97
C LEU A 59 -10.50 1.46 -3.99
N ASP A 60 -10.92 0.87 -5.12
CA ASP A 60 -12.24 0.26 -5.29
C ASP A 60 -12.35 -1.08 -4.55
N ILE A 61 -12.21 -1.07 -3.22
CA ILE A 61 -12.27 -2.25 -2.35
C ILE A 61 -13.17 -2.01 -1.15
N ASN A 62 -13.83 -3.07 -0.69
CA ASN A 62 -14.79 -2.98 0.42
C ASN A 62 -14.10 -3.09 1.79
N GLU A 63 -14.77 -2.67 2.87
CA GLU A 63 -14.25 -2.66 4.24
C GLU A 63 -13.76 -4.06 4.69
N ARG A 64 -14.44 -5.13 4.25
CA ARG A 64 -14.03 -6.53 4.51
C ARG A 64 -12.70 -6.91 3.86
N GLN A 65 -12.47 -6.40 2.65
CA GLN A 65 -11.24 -6.59 1.89
C GLN A 65 -10.10 -5.77 2.51
N ILE A 66 -10.37 -4.53 2.94
CA ILE A 66 -9.41 -3.68 3.67
C ILE A 66 -8.94 -4.38 4.95
N ARG A 67 -9.87 -4.91 5.76
CA ARG A 67 -9.54 -5.68 6.98
C ARG A 67 -8.64 -6.88 6.69
N ALA A 68 -8.88 -7.59 5.60
CA ALA A 68 -8.06 -8.72 5.22
C ALA A 68 -6.64 -8.29 4.81
N ILE A 69 -6.49 -7.20 4.07
CA ILE A 69 -5.18 -6.64 3.70
C ILE A 69 -4.40 -6.23 4.95
N LEU A 70 -5.04 -5.53 5.88
CA LEU A 70 -4.43 -5.14 7.17
C LEU A 70 -4.02 -6.37 7.99
N PHE A 71 -4.86 -7.42 8.02
CA PHE A 71 -4.52 -8.68 8.67
C PHE A 71 -3.28 -9.35 8.05
N ILE A 72 -3.17 -9.37 6.70
CA ILE A 72 -1.98 -9.90 6.02
C ILE A 72 -0.75 -9.03 6.29
N LYS A 73 -0.92 -7.71 6.44
CA LYS A 73 0.18 -6.80 6.79
C LYS A 73 0.79 -7.17 8.14
N GLU A 74 -0.05 -7.38 9.15
CA GLU A 74 0.35 -7.73 10.52
C GLU A 74 0.86 -9.18 10.64
N HIS A 75 0.12 -10.16 10.12
CA HIS A 75 0.41 -11.59 10.30
C HIS A 75 1.24 -12.21 9.16
N GLY A 76 1.45 -11.49 8.06
CA GLY A 76 2.26 -11.89 6.91
C GLY A 76 1.53 -12.71 5.85
N SER A 77 0.50 -13.48 6.20
CA SER A 77 -0.32 -14.24 5.25
C SER A 77 -1.72 -14.51 5.77
N ILE A 78 -2.67 -14.75 4.88
CA ILE A 78 -4.03 -15.18 5.23
C ILE A 78 -4.42 -16.44 4.44
N THR A 79 -5.15 -17.34 5.08
CA THR A 79 -5.77 -18.49 4.42
C THR A 79 -7.26 -18.20 4.17
N ASN A 80 -7.89 -18.93 3.26
CA ASN A 80 -9.33 -18.78 3.02
C ASN A 80 -10.16 -19.06 4.30
N THR A 81 -9.73 -20.00 5.13
CA THR A 81 -10.38 -20.28 6.43
C THR A 81 -10.22 -19.14 7.44
N ALA A 82 -9.06 -18.48 7.46
CA ALA A 82 -8.85 -17.30 8.30
C ALA A 82 -9.70 -16.11 7.81
N TYR A 83 -9.81 -15.91 6.49
CA TYR A 83 -10.67 -14.88 5.91
C TYR A 83 -12.15 -15.07 6.27
N GLN A 84 -12.65 -16.31 6.19
CA GLN A 84 -14.02 -16.65 6.59
C GLN A 84 -14.29 -16.29 8.05
N LYS A 85 -13.35 -16.61 8.96
CA LYS A 85 -13.48 -16.30 10.39
C LYS A 85 -13.39 -14.80 10.67
N LEU A 86 -12.52 -14.09 9.95
CA LEU A 86 -12.31 -12.65 10.12
C LEU A 86 -13.57 -11.85 9.73
N ASN A 87 -14.23 -12.25 8.65
CA ASN A 87 -15.37 -11.51 8.09
C ASN A 87 -16.73 -12.19 8.33
N ASN A 88 -16.77 -13.33 9.01
CA ASN A 88 -17.97 -14.13 9.27
C ASN A 88 -18.75 -14.47 7.98
N LEU A 89 -18.02 -14.87 6.93
CA LEU A 89 -18.54 -15.12 5.58
C LEU A 89 -18.57 -16.61 5.20
N GLY A 90 -19.44 -16.95 4.25
CA GLY A 90 -19.44 -18.25 3.61
C GLY A 90 -18.20 -18.49 2.74
N LYS A 91 -17.86 -19.76 2.53
CA LYS A 91 -16.68 -20.20 1.75
C LYS A 91 -16.68 -19.67 0.31
N THR A 92 -17.83 -19.71 -0.37
CA THR A 92 -17.94 -19.27 -1.78
C THR A 92 -17.63 -17.79 -1.91
N PHE A 93 -18.28 -16.96 -1.10
CA PHE A 93 -18.11 -15.50 -1.13
C PHE A 93 -16.68 -15.07 -0.75
N SER A 94 -16.09 -15.73 0.25
CA SER A 94 -14.69 -15.51 0.64
C SER A 94 -13.71 -15.84 -0.48
N THR A 95 -14.01 -16.87 -1.28
CA THR A 95 -13.17 -17.24 -2.42
C THR A 95 -13.25 -16.20 -3.53
N THR A 96 -14.46 -15.72 -3.84
CA THR A 96 -14.66 -14.67 -4.84
C THR A 96 -13.99 -13.36 -4.43
N GLU A 97 -14.13 -12.91 -3.18
CA GLU A 97 -13.49 -11.68 -2.71
C GLU A 97 -11.94 -11.80 -2.71
N LEU A 98 -11.38 -12.97 -2.39
CA LEU A 98 -9.93 -13.22 -2.47
C LEU A 98 -9.42 -13.27 -3.92
N ILE A 99 -10.24 -13.73 -4.87
CA ILE A 99 -9.91 -13.70 -6.30
C ILE A 99 -9.92 -12.25 -6.80
N ASP A 100 -10.95 -11.47 -6.48
CA ASP A 100 -11.04 -10.03 -6.82
C ASP A 100 -9.82 -9.26 -6.31
N LEU A 101 -9.41 -9.50 -5.06
CA LEU A 101 -8.20 -8.91 -4.49
C LEU A 101 -6.91 -9.33 -5.22
N SER A 102 -6.86 -10.56 -5.73
CA SER A 102 -5.72 -11.08 -6.50
C SER A 102 -5.69 -10.49 -7.91
N GLU A 103 -6.85 -10.30 -8.55
CA GLU A 103 -7.00 -9.67 -9.86
C GLU A 103 -6.59 -8.19 -9.81
N LYS A 104 -6.96 -7.49 -8.72
CA LYS A 104 -6.52 -6.13 -8.40
C LYS A 104 -5.03 -6.02 -8.03
N GLN A 105 -4.30 -7.13 -8.08
CA GLN A 105 -2.86 -7.19 -7.82
C GLN A 105 -2.46 -6.72 -6.40
N LEU A 106 -3.37 -6.76 -5.43
CA LEU A 106 -3.08 -6.38 -4.04
C LEU A 106 -2.49 -7.55 -3.25
N ILE A 107 -2.94 -8.76 -3.56
CA ILE A 107 -2.49 -10.01 -2.93
C ILE A 107 -2.04 -11.02 -3.98
N GLU A 108 -1.18 -11.94 -3.57
CA GLU A 108 -0.69 -13.05 -4.38
C GLU A 108 -0.98 -14.38 -3.69
N LYS A 109 -1.47 -15.35 -4.46
CA LYS A 109 -1.71 -16.72 -3.99
C LYS A 109 -0.40 -17.50 -4.01
N VAL A 110 0.04 -17.93 -2.83
CA VAL A 110 1.22 -18.76 -2.63
C VAL A 110 0.79 -20.16 -2.23
N GLY A 111 1.15 -21.15 -3.05
CA GLY A 111 0.94 -22.57 -2.78
C GLY A 111 0.14 -23.30 -3.87
N THR A 112 0.60 -24.50 -4.22
CA THR A 112 0.06 -25.35 -5.30
C THR A 112 -1.00 -26.34 -4.80
N THR A 113 -0.96 -26.71 -3.51
CA THR A 113 -1.84 -27.73 -2.92
C THR A 113 -2.94 -27.11 -2.07
N SER A 114 -4.14 -27.70 -2.10
CA SER A 114 -5.36 -27.23 -1.40
C SER A 114 -5.19 -27.00 0.11
N ARG A 115 -4.33 -27.77 0.78
CA ARG A 115 -4.05 -27.64 2.23
C ARG A 115 -3.00 -26.59 2.59
N GLY A 116 -2.24 -26.10 1.63
CA GLY A 116 -1.15 -25.13 1.84
C GLY A 116 -1.37 -23.77 1.18
N THR A 117 -2.57 -23.53 0.64
CA THR A 117 -2.87 -22.28 -0.07
C THR A 117 -2.97 -21.13 0.94
N ARG A 118 -2.10 -20.14 0.78
CA ARG A 118 -2.11 -18.89 1.53
C ARG A 118 -2.00 -17.70 0.58
N TYR A 119 -2.45 -16.55 1.03
CA TYR A 119 -2.39 -15.29 0.29
C TYR A 119 -1.46 -14.35 1.03
N VAL A 120 -0.58 -13.67 0.30
CA VAL A 120 0.39 -12.70 0.82
C VAL A 120 0.24 -11.36 0.09
N LEU A 121 0.74 -10.27 0.66
CA LEU A 121 0.74 -8.97 0.00
C LEU A 121 1.68 -8.98 -1.21
N LYS A 122 1.18 -8.52 -2.36
CA LYS A 122 1.99 -8.41 -3.59
C LYS A 122 3.00 -7.26 -3.42
N GLY A 123 4.29 -7.53 -3.65
CA GLY A 123 5.35 -6.55 -3.40
C GLY A 123 6.06 -6.71 -2.05
N ARG A 124 5.62 -7.64 -1.19
CA ARG A 124 6.44 -8.13 -0.06
C ARG A 124 7.51 -9.14 -0.52
N ASN A 125 8.00 -9.01 -1.75
CA ASN A 125 9.22 -9.68 -2.19
C ASN A 125 10.42 -8.86 -1.69
N GLY A 126 10.82 -9.21 -0.46
CA GLY A 126 12.13 -9.02 0.14
C GLY A 126 12.98 -7.84 -0.33
N HIS A 127 12.94 -6.75 0.42
CA HIS A 127 14.17 -6.04 0.71
C HIS A 127 14.91 -6.83 1.81
N LYS A 128 15.89 -7.62 1.38
CA LYS A 128 17.09 -7.90 2.18
C LYS A 128 17.94 -6.64 2.23
#